data_AF-A0A858QV80-F1
#
_entry.id   AF-A0A858QV80-F1
#
_cell.length_a   1.000
_cell.length_b   1.000
_cell.length_c   1.000
_cell.angle_alpha   90.00
_cell.angle_beta   90.00
_cell.angle_gamma   90.00
#
_symmetry.space_group_name_H-M   'P 1'
#
loop_
_entity.id
_entity.type
_entity.pdbx_description
1 polymer ?
#
loop_
_entity_poly.entity_id
_entity_poly.type
_entity_poly.pdbx_seq_one_letter_code
_entity_poly.pdbx_strand_id
1 'polypeptide(L)'
;MNESLVYTLIALCCLAILGLSFVIYRQLRASKQRLSEQKAKEEAYAAGAAEQKRYLVESIKLISNAILHDDKITMTEGCMRLKVMIDNLDPTLHQVPELDVIEEVYQRTSHIPILADWKALDRKEQRQYEKLIATTDAECFDRIQKAAKYLYEHPMHKVH
;
A
#
# COMPACT_ATOMS: atom_id res chain seq x y z
N MET A 1 -65.03 10.47 -40.13
CA MET A 1 -63.76 9.92 -39.59
C MET A 1 -64.11 8.63 -38.89
N ASN A 2 -63.47 7.50 -39.20
CA ASN A 2 -63.91 6.19 -38.72
C ASN A 2 -63.60 6.09 -37.21
N GLU A 3 -64.61 6.03 -36.34
CA GLU A 3 -64.42 5.99 -34.88
C GLU A 3 -63.51 4.81 -34.46
N SER A 4 -63.63 3.67 -35.14
CA SER A 4 -62.77 2.50 -34.93
C SER A 4 -61.28 2.78 -35.22
N LEU A 5 -60.96 3.65 -36.19
CA LEU A 5 -59.57 4.06 -36.45
C LEU A 5 -59.03 4.92 -35.31
N VAL A 6 -59.85 5.80 -34.73
CA VAL A 6 -59.44 6.64 -33.60
C VAL A 6 -59.14 5.78 -32.37
N TYR A 7 -60.03 4.83 -32.03
CA TYR A 7 -59.83 3.95 -30.87
C TYR A 7 -58.63 3.00 -31.02
N THR A 8 -58.37 2.49 -32.23
CA THR A 8 -57.18 1.65 -32.48
C THR A 8 -55.88 2.43 -32.34
N LEU A 9 -55.84 3.68 -32.81
CA LEU A 9 -54.67 4.55 -32.71
C LEU A 9 -54.40 4.94 -31.24
N ILE A 10 -55.44 5.26 -30.47
CA ILE A 10 -55.34 5.49 -29.01
C ILE A 10 -54.78 4.26 -28.29
N ALA A 11 -55.33 3.06 -28.58
CA ALA A 11 -54.85 1.83 -27.95
C ALA A 11 -53.37 1.55 -28.26
N LEU A 12 -52.94 1.80 -29.50
CA LEU A 12 -51.54 1.66 -29.92
C LEU A 12 -50.62 2.66 -29.21
N CYS A 13 -51.04 3.92 -29.08
CA CYS A 13 -50.32 4.92 -28.29
C CYS A 13 -50.22 4.54 -26.81
N CYS A 14 -51.30 4.04 -26.19
CA CYS A 14 -51.28 3.57 -24.82
C CYS A 14 -50.30 2.40 -24.63
N LEU A 15 -50.29 1.43 -25.55
CA LEU A 15 -49.34 0.31 -25.53
C LEU A 15 -47.89 0.80 -25.69
N ALA A 16 -47.64 1.76 -26.57
CA ALA A 16 -46.32 2.37 -26.74
C ALA A 16 -45.85 3.08 -25.46
N ILE A 17 -46.72 3.85 -24.80
CA ILE A 17 -46.42 4.54 -23.54
C ILE A 17 -46.11 3.53 -22.43
N LEU A 18 -46.89 2.45 -22.30
CA LEU A 18 -46.65 1.40 -21.31
C LEU A 18 -45.31 0.70 -21.57
N GLY A 19 -45.01 0.37 -22.82
CA GLY A 19 -43.74 -0.23 -23.21
C GLY A 19 -42.53 0.66 -22.90
N LEU A 20 -42.60 1.95 -23.25
CA LEU A 20 -41.55 2.92 -22.94
C LEU A 20 -41.39 3.12 -21.42
N SER A 21 -42.49 3.22 -20.69
CA SER A 21 -42.48 3.34 -19.22
C SER A 21 -41.80 2.14 -18.58
N PHE A 22 -42.08 0.93 -19.06
CA PHE A 22 -41.45 -0.30 -18.59
C PHE A 22 -39.94 -0.31 -18.88
N VAL A 23 -39.51 0.09 -20.08
CA VAL A 23 -38.09 0.18 -20.43
C VAL A 23 -37.35 1.20 -19.56
N ILE A 24 -37.91 2.41 -19.40
CA ILE A 24 -37.32 3.46 -18.55
C ILE A 24 -37.20 2.97 -17.10
N TYR A 25 -38.25 2.33 -16.59
CA TYR A 25 -38.23 1.76 -15.25
C TYR A 25 -37.13 0.72 -15.06
N ARG A 26 -36.98 -0.20 -16.03
CA ARG A 26 -35.92 -1.22 -16.01
C ARG A 26 -34.54 -0.60 -16.07
N GLN A 27 -34.33 0.41 -16.92
CA GLN A 27 -33.06 1.13 -17.03
C GLN A 27 -32.72 1.89 -15.75
N LEU A 28 -33.69 2.57 -15.13
CA LEU A 28 -33.49 3.28 -13.86
C LEU A 28 -33.12 2.32 -12.73
N ARG A 29 -33.79 1.17 -12.62
CA ARG A 29 -33.41 0.14 -11.63
C ARG A 29 -31.98 -0.36 -11.86
N ALA A 30 -31.64 -0.71 -13.11
CA ALA A 30 -30.30 -1.18 -13.44
C ALA A 30 -29.22 -0.12 -13.17
N SER A 31 -29.50 1.15 -13.46
CA SER A 31 -28.58 2.26 -13.18
C SER A 31 -28.37 2.48 -11.69
N LYS A 32 -29.44 2.41 -10.88
CA LYS A 32 -29.32 2.52 -9.42
C LYS A 32 -28.49 1.38 -8.84
N GLN A 33 -28.69 0.15 -9.33
CA GLN A 33 -27.91 -1.00 -8.90
C GLN A 33 -26.43 -0.88 -9.25
N ARG A 34 -26.10 -0.45 -10.48
CA ARG A 34 -24.70 -0.20 -10.89
C ARG A 34 -24.04 0.87 -10.01
N LEU A 35 -24.75 1.95 -9.69
CA LEU A 35 -24.23 3.01 -8.83
C LEU A 35 -23.98 2.49 -7.41
N SER A 36 -24.88 1.68 -6.84
CA SER A 36 -24.65 1.08 -5.52
C SER A 36 -23.47 0.10 -5.52
N GLU A 37 -23.32 -0.71 -6.58
CA GLU A 37 -22.19 -1.64 -6.71
C GLU A 37 -20.86 -0.89 -6.87
N GLN A 38 -20.84 0.22 -7.64
CA GLN A 38 -19.66 1.07 -7.77
C GLN A 38 -19.28 1.70 -6.44
N LYS A 39 -20.24 2.27 -5.71
CA LYS A 39 -20.02 2.84 -4.37
C LYS A 39 -19.49 1.80 -3.40
N ALA A 40 -20.07 0.61 -3.36
CA ALA A 40 -19.61 -0.47 -2.49
C ALA A 40 -18.17 -0.91 -2.83
N LYS A 41 -17.81 -0.95 -4.11
CA LYS A 41 -16.43 -1.25 -4.54
C LYS A 41 -15.45 -0.14 -4.15
N GLU A 42 -15.85 1.11 -4.32
CA GLU A 42 -15.04 2.28 -3.93
C GLU A 42 -14.82 2.32 -2.42
N GLU A 43 -15.88 2.10 -1.63
CA GLU A 43 -15.80 1.98 -0.17
C GLU A 43 -14.90 0.82 0.27
N ALA A 44 -15.04 -0.36 -0.36
CA ALA A 44 -14.19 -1.50 -0.06
C ALA A 44 -12.72 -1.24 -0.42
N TYR A 45 -12.46 -0.59 -1.55
CA TYR A 45 -11.11 -0.21 -1.96
C TYR A 45 -10.50 0.82 -0.98
N ALA A 46 -11.25 1.85 -0.61
CA ALA A 46 -10.83 2.86 0.34
C ALA A 46 -10.56 2.27 1.73
N ALA A 47 -11.41 1.35 2.19
CA ALA A 47 -11.22 0.63 3.44
C ALA A 47 -9.96 -0.24 3.41
N GLY A 48 -9.73 -0.98 2.32
CA GLY A 48 -8.52 -1.79 2.14
C GLY A 48 -7.24 -0.94 2.09
N ALA A 49 -7.28 0.22 1.42
CA ALA A 49 -6.15 1.15 1.39
C ALA A 49 -5.84 1.72 2.78
N ALA A 50 -6.88 2.06 3.55
CA ALA A 50 -6.73 2.54 4.93
C ALA A 50 -6.15 1.44 5.86
N GLU A 51 -6.61 0.20 5.71
CA GLU A 51 -6.09 -0.94 6.45
C GLU A 51 -4.61 -1.20 6.13
N GLN A 52 -4.25 -1.20 4.84
CA GLN A 52 -2.87 -1.37 4.40
C GLN A 52 -1.96 -0.26 4.97
N LYS A 53 -2.42 0.99 4.94
CA LYS A 53 -1.67 2.12 5.50
C LYS A 53 -1.46 1.94 7.01
N ARG A 54 -2.49 1.52 7.75
CA ARG A 54 -2.38 1.23 9.18
C ARG A 54 -1.38 0.10 9.45
N TYR A 55 -1.46 -0.98 8.69
CA TYR A 55 -0.52 -2.11 8.79
C TYR A 55 0.93 -1.67 8.59
N LEU A 56 1.21 -0.83 7.59
CA LEU A 56 2.55 -0.28 7.35
C LEU A 56 3.02 0.58 8.53
N VAL A 57 2.19 1.49 9.03
CA VAL A 57 2.54 2.36 10.18
C VAL A 57 2.82 1.53 11.43
N GLU A 58 1.97 0.54 11.74
CA GLU A 58 2.15 -0.35 12.89
C GLU A 58 3.42 -1.20 12.74
N SER A 59 3.69 -1.71 11.53
CA SER A 59 4.90 -2.50 11.24
C SER A 59 6.19 -1.69 11.32
N ILE A 60 6.19 -0.45 10.80
CA ILE A 60 7.33 0.48 10.94
C ILE A 60 7.62 0.73 12.40
N LYS A 61 6.60 0.97 13.22
CA LYS A 61 6.76 1.17 14.65
C LYS A 61 7.34 -0.07 15.35
N LEU A 62 6.87 -1.27 14.97
CA LEU A 62 7.36 -2.53 15.51
C LEU A 62 8.85 -2.75 15.18
N ILE A 63 9.24 -2.58 13.92
CA ILE A 63 10.64 -2.74 13.50
C ILE A 63 11.53 -1.68 14.15
N SER A 64 11.07 -0.43 14.22
CA SER A 64 11.80 0.65 14.90
C SER A 64 12.01 0.33 16.37
N ASN A 65 10.98 -0.21 17.05
CA ASN A 65 11.11 -0.65 18.44
C ASN A 65 12.09 -1.83 18.60
N ALA A 66 12.09 -2.78 17.65
CA ALA A 66 13.01 -3.91 17.65
C ALA A 66 14.46 -3.44 17.47
N ILE A 67 14.73 -2.51 16.55
CA ILE A 67 16.07 -1.91 16.38
C ILE A 67 16.58 -1.27 17.67
N LEU A 68 15.69 -0.62 18.43
CA LEU A 68 16.06 0.09 19.67
C LEU A 68 16.28 -0.82 20.88
N HIS A 69 15.65 -2.00 20.91
CA HIS A 69 15.54 -2.78 22.16
C HIS A 69 15.75 -4.30 22.01
N ASP A 70 15.86 -4.84 20.80
CA ASP A 70 16.01 -6.28 20.54
C ASP A 70 17.33 -6.58 19.84
N ASP A 71 18.18 -7.38 20.49
CA ASP A 71 19.48 -7.81 19.95
C ASP A 71 19.35 -8.83 18.81
N LYS A 72 18.15 -9.34 18.53
CA LYS A 72 17.91 -10.36 17.50
C LYS A 72 17.83 -9.81 16.08
N ILE A 73 17.60 -8.51 15.92
CA ILE A 73 17.54 -7.87 14.60
C ILE A 73 18.85 -7.15 14.32
N THR A 74 19.48 -7.49 13.19
CA THR A 74 20.66 -6.73 12.75
C THR A 74 20.23 -5.35 12.24
N MET A 75 21.11 -4.35 12.37
CA MET A 75 20.77 -2.98 11.98
C MET A 75 20.49 -2.90 10.48
N THR A 76 21.32 -3.56 9.67
CA THR A 76 21.10 -3.73 8.23
C THR A 76 19.76 -4.39 7.91
N GLU A 77 19.37 -5.48 8.57
CA GLU A 77 18.06 -6.12 8.35
C GLU A 77 16.90 -5.20 8.71
N GLY A 78 17.01 -4.48 9.83
CA GLY A 78 16.05 -3.48 10.27
C GLY A 78 15.88 -2.37 9.22
N CYS A 79 16.98 -1.77 8.77
CA CYS A 79 16.98 -0.73 7.74
C CYS A 79 16.38 -1.22 6.43
N MET A 80 16.73 -2.42 5.94
CA MET A 80 16.14 -2.96 4.71
C MET A 80 14.61 -3.13 4.82
N ARG A 81 14.12 -3.61 5.97
CA ARG A 81 12.67 -3.72 6.21
C ARG A 81 12.00 -2.36 6.29
N LEU A 82 12.60 -1.42 7.01
CA LEU A 82 12.10 -0.05 7.10
C LEU A 82 12.03 0.61 5.72
N LYS A 83 13.08 0.46 4.90
CA LYS A 83 13.13 1.01 3.53
C LYS A 83 11.92 0.59 2.70
N VAL A 84 11.66 -0.72 2.62
CA VAL A 84 10.53 -1.26 1.84
C VAL A 84 9.19 -0.76 2.39
N MET A 85 9.03 -0.70 3.71
CA MET A 85 7.78 -0.22 4.30
C MET A 85 7.57 1.29 4.06
N ILE A 86 8.64 2.09 4.14
CA ILE A 86 8.61 3.53 3.85
C ILE A 86 8.26 3.76 2.38
N ASP A 87 8.86 3.02 1.43
CA ASP A 87 8.54 3.14 0.00
C ASP A 87 7.07 2.87 -0.31
N ASN A 88 6.47 1.90 0.39
CA ASN A 88 5.06 1.55 0.21
C ASN A 88 4.10 2.49 0.94
N LEU A 89 4.58 3.21 1.96
CA LEU A 89 3.78 4.14 2.75
C LEU A 89 3.82 5.56 2.18
N ASP A 90 5.03 6.10 2.03
CA ASP A 90 5.32 7.43 1.50
C ASP A 90 6.82 7.53 1.13
N PRO A 91 7.18 7.46 -0.16
CA PRO A 91 8.56 7.59 -0.62
C PRO A 91 9.22 8.95 -0.29
N THR A 92 8.44 10.00 -0.02
CA THR A 92 9.00 11.34 0.27
C THR A 92 9.72 11.39 1.61
N LEU A 93 9.44 10.44 2.50
CA LEU A 93 10.07 10.34 3.82
C LEU A 93 11.57 10.09 3.76
N HIS A 94 12.10 9.56 2.66
CA HIS A 94 13.56 9.45 2.47
C HIS A 94 14.26 10.81 2.37
N GLN A 95 13.50 11.89 2.16
CA GLN A 95 14.02 13.26 2.16
C GLN A 95 14.14 13.86 3.56
N VAL A 96 13.57 13.19 4.58
CA VAL A 96 13.70 13.59 5.98
C VAL A 96 15.14 13.30 6.42
N PRO A 97 15.90 14.30 6.90
CA PRO A 97 17.31 14.12 7.27
C PRO A 97 17.54 13.00 8.28
N GLU A 98 16.62 12.80 9.21
CA GLU A 98 16.69 11.75 10.23
C GLU A 98 16.55 10.33 9.65
N LEU A 99 16.00 10.20 8.44
CA LEU A 99 15.74 8.91 7.77
C LEU A 99 16.72 8.60 6.64
N ASP A 100 17.63 9.53 6.31
CA ASP A 100 18.58 9.40 5.20
C ASP A 100 19.43 8.12 5.26
N VAL A 101 19.79 7.71 6.48
CA VAL A 101 20.62 6.55 6.77
C VAL A 101 19.97 5.24 6.34
N ILE A 102 18.63 5.19 6.31
CA ILE A 102 17.89 3.99 5.89
C ILE A 102 18.18 3.73 4.41
N GLU A 103 18.15 4.78 3.58
CA GLU A 103 18.49 4.68 2.16
C GLU A 103 19.98 4.41 1.96
N GLU A 104 20.86 5.06 2.73
CA GLU A 104 22.31 4.82 2.65
C GLU A 104 22.66 3.35 2.92
N VAL A 105 22.14 2.78 4.01
CA VAL A 105 22.36 1.38 4.37
C VAL A 105 21.79 0.47 3.28
N TYR A 106 20.58 0.75 2.80
CA TYR A 106 19.97 -0.03 1.72
C TYR A 106 20.83 -0.02 0.45
N GLN A 107 21.34 1.13 0.01
CA GLN A 107 22.21 1.21 -1.16
C GLN A 107 23.51 0.42 -0.98
N ARG A 108 24.07 0.45 0.25
CA ARG A 108 25.29 -0.30 0.58
C ARG A 108 25.07 -1.82 0.64
N THR A 109 23.88 -2.30 0.97
CA THR A 109 23.66 -3.73 1.27
C THR A 109 22.66 -4.44 0.36
N SER A 110 21.94 -3.72 -0.51
CA SER A 110 20.91 -4.29 -1.40
C SER A 110 21.43 -5.31 -2.41
N HIS A 111 22.72 -5.24 -2.76
CA HIS A 111 23.37 -6.19 -3.67
C HIS A 111 23.79 -7.50 -3.00
N ILE A 112 23.66 -7.61 -1.67
CA ILE A 112 24.04 -8.81 -0.93
C ILE A 112 23.04 -9.93 -1.26
N PRO A 113 23.51 -11.11 -1.71
CA PRO A 113 22.63 -12.24 -2.01
C PRO A 113 21.83 -12.70 -0.79
N ILE A 114 20.60 -13.15 -1.01
CA ILE A 114 19.70 -13.63 0.05
C ILE A 114 19.30 -15.09 -0.19
N LEU A 115 18.77 -15.75 0.85
CA LEU A 115 18.15 -17.08 0.77
C LEU A 115 19.02 -18.14 0.05
N ALA A 116 18.59 -18.61 -1.12
CA ALA A 116 19.28 -19.66 -1.87
C ALA A 116 20.61 -19.18 -2.45
N ASP A 117 20.66 -17.93 -2.94
CA ASP A 117 21.86 -17.36 -3.53
C ASP A 117 22.94 -17.16 -2.47
N TRP A 118 22.56 -16.76 -1.24
CA TRP A 118 23.49 -16.72 -0.10
C TRP A 118 24.12 -18.08 0.20
N LYS A 119 23.32 -19.16 0.15
CA LYS A 119 23.78 -20.52 0.40
C LYS A 119 24.69 -21.05 -0.71
N ALA A 120 24.57 -20.52 -1.92
CA ALA A 120 25.39 -20.88 -3.07
C ALA A 120 26.78 -20.23 -3.05
N LEU A 121 26.95 -19.14 -2.28
CA LEU A 121 28.24 -18.47 -2.10
C LEU A 121 29.27 -19.38 -1.43
N ASP A 122 30.53 -19.18 -1.81
CA ASP A 122 31.63 -19.80 -1.08
C ASP A 122 31.84 -19.12 0.30
N ARG A 123 32.62 -19.76 1.18
CA ARG A 123 32.88 -19.24 2.53
C ARG A 123 33.64 -17.91 2.54
N LYS A 124 34.43 -17.62 1.51
CA LYS A 124 35.20 -16.38 1.40
C LYS A 124 34.29 -15.22 1.00
N GLU A 125 33.40 -15.44 0.05
CA GLU A 125 32.36 -14.49 -0.39
C GLU A 125 31.40 -14.17 0.75
N GLN A 126 30.88 -15.18 1.46
CA GLN A 126 30.04 -14.96 2.65
C GLN A 126 30.73 -14.05 3.67
N ARG A 127 32.01 -14.32 3.98
CA ARG A 127 32.79 -13.50 4.91
C ARG A 127 33.01 -12.07 4.43
N GLN A 128 33.12 -11.84 3.13
CA GLN A 128 33.24 -10.48 2.57
C GLN A 128 31.96 -9.69 2.80
N TYR A 129 30.79 -10.30 2.55
CA TYR A 129 29.50 -9.67 2.82
C TYR A 129 29.23 -9.49 4.31
N GLU A 130 29.53 -10.47 5.15
CA GLU A 130 29.44 -10.35 6.61
C GLU A 130 30.28 -9.18 7.13
N LYS A 131 31.51 -9.01 6.60
CA LYS A 131 32.36 -7.87 6.94
C LYS A 131 31.75 -6.55 6.49
N LEU A 132 31.18 -6.49 5.28
CA LEU A 132 30.51 -5.30 4.77
C LEU A 132 29.31 -4.91 5.65
N ILE A 133 28.48 -5.89 6.03
CA ILE A 133 27.34 -5.69 6.94
C ILE A 133 27.84 -5.16 8.28
N ALA A 134 28.81 -5.84 8.91
CA ALA A 134 29.34 -5.43 10.22
C ALA A 134 29.96 -4.02 10.20
N THR A 135 30.64 -3.67 9.10
CA THR A 135 31.24 -2.34 8.93
C THR A 135 30.17 -1.27 8.73
N THR A 136 29.15 -1.56 7.92
CA THR A 136 28.00 -0.67 7.69
C THR A 136 27.22 -0.45 8.98
N ASP A 137 26.92 -1.52 9.71
CA ASP A 137 26.23 -1.45 11.00
C ASP A 137 27.00 -0.59 11.99
N ALA A 138 28.33 -0.75 12.09
CA ALA A 138 29.16 0.04 12.99
C ALA A 138 29.23 1.53 12.59
N GLU A 139 29.41 1.83 11.30
CA GLU A 139 29.50 3.21 10.80
C GLU A 139 28.18 3.97 10.93
N CYS A 140 27.06 3.28 10.73
CA CYS A 140 25.74 3.89 10.70
C CYS A 140 24.98 3.76 12.04
N PHE A 141 25.52 3.05 13.03
CA PHE A 141 24.83 2.67 14.27
C PHE A 141 24.05 3.80 14.94
N ASP A 142 24.71 4.91 15.27
CA ASP A 142 24.09 6.04 15.96
C ASP A 142 23.00 6.71 15.11
N ARG A 143 23.19 6.76 13.79
CA ARG A 143 22.21 7.33 12.86
C ARG A 143 20.99 6.42 12.72
N ILE A 144 21.20 5.10 12.64
CA ILE A 144 20.11 4.11 12.58
C ILE A 144 19.27 4.16 13.86
N GLN A 145 19.91 4.25 15.03
CA GLN A 145 19.18 4.42 16.29
C GLN A 145 18.37 5.72 16.33
N LYS A 146 18.93 6.83 15.84
CA LYS A 146 18.19 8.10 15.73
C LYS A 146 17.00 7.98 14.77
N ALA A 147 17.17 7.34 13.62
CA ALA A 147 16.11 7.09 12.65
C ALA A 147 14.98 6.23 13.26
N ALA A 148 15.34 5.13 13.92
CA ALA A 148 14.39 4.26 14.59
C ALA A 148 13.63 4.98 15.72
N LYS A 149 14.34 5.79 16.52
CA LYS A 149 13.71 6.63 17.55
C LYS A 149 12.74 7.64 16.93
N TYR A 150 13.15 8.31 15.86
CA TYR A 150 12.30 9.26 15.15
C TYR A 150 11.00 8.60 14.67
N LEU A 151 11.09 7.43 14.02
CA LEU A 151 9.93 6.67 13.53
C LEU A 151 9.04 6.15 14.67
N TYR A 152 9.62 5.84 15.82
CA TYR A 152 8.87 5.38 16.99
C TYR A 152 8.09 6.53 17.67
N GLU A 153 8.73 7.70 17.81
CA GLU A 153 8.20 8.88 18.49
C GLU A 153 7.25 9.72 17.62
N HIS A 154 7.42 9.67 16.30
CA HIS A 154 6.58 10.38 15.33
C HIS A 154 5.79 9.38 14.47
N PRO A 155 4.75 8.74 15.03
CA PRO A 155 3.88 7.86 14.26
C PRO A 155 3.35 8.61 13.04
N MET A 156 3.56 8.04 11.85
CA MET A 156 3.27 8.67 10.55
C MET A 156 1.76 8.67 10.21
N HIS A 157 0.95 9.13 11.16
CA HIS A 157 -0.52 9.18 11.09
C HIS A 157 -1.04 10.27 10.15
N LYS A 158 -0.17 11.19 9.70
CA LYS A 158 -0.53 12.32 8.84
C LYS A 158 0.33 12.38 7.59
N VAL A 159 0.41 11.29 6.85
CA VAL A 159 0.70 11.41 5.41
C VAL A 159 -0.63 11.87 4.77
N HIS A 160 -0.70 13.17 4.47
CA HIS A 160 -1.84 13.83 3.85
C HIS A 160 -1.97 13.45 2.37
#